data_AF-A0A9W6VFM6-F1
#
_entry.id   AF-A0A9W6VFM6-F1
#
_cell.length_a   1.000
_cell.length_b   1.000
_cell.length_c   1.000
_cell.angle_alpha   90.00
_cell.angle_beta   90.00
_cell.angle_gamma   90.00
#
_symmetry.space_group_name_H-M   'P 1'
#
loop_
_entity.id
_entity.type
_entity.pdbx_description
1 polymer ?
#
loop_
_entity_poly.entity_id
_entity_poly.type
_entity_poly.pdbx_seq_one_letter_code
_entity_poly.pdbx_strand_id
1 'polypeptide(L)'
;MTTKHKTKQTMTRAEAADWLSSLARVLAAGGGEVEIAGQQAGLRVADQISAKIETETDADEHEIEIEFSWTVTPSPESEPSPEPEPEPPTP
;
A
#
# COMPACT_ATOMS: atom_id res chain seq x y z
N MET A 1 4.84 -17.04 -6.45
CA MET A 1 5.72 -16.29 -7.37
C MET A 1 5.78 -14.86 -6.86
N THR A 2 6.96 -14.34 -6.51
CA THR A 2 7.10 -12.94 -6.06
C THR A 2 7.46 -12.08 -7.26
N THR A 3 6.63 -11.07 -7.55
CA THR A 3 6.93 -10.09 -8.61
C THR A 3 7.49 -8.84 -7.97
N LYS A 4 8.72 -8.46 -8.33
CA LYS A 4 9.38 -7.22 -7.88
C LYS A 4 9.28 -6.18 -8.97
N HIS A 5 8.67 -5.04 -8.66
CA HIS A 5 8.62 -3.87 -9.54
C HIS A 5 9.61 -2.82 -9.01
N LYS A 6 10.45 -2.27 -9.90
CA LYS A 6 11.37 -1.17 -9.57
C LYS A 6 11.21 -0.09 -10.62
N THR A 7 10.93 1.14 -10.18
CA THR A 7 10.90 2.31 -11.05
C THR A 7 11.83 3.37 -10.49
N LYS A 8 12.59 4.05 -11.36
CA LYS A 8 13.50 5.13 -11.00
C LYS A 8 13.11 6.36 -11.81
N GLN A 9 12.91 7.49 -11.15
CA GLN A 9 12.55 8.75 -11.78
C GLN A 9 13.33 9.88 -11.12
N THR A 10 13.81 10.82 -11.94
CA THR A 10 14.35 12.09 -11.43
C THR A 10 13.21 13.05 -11.19
N MET A 11 13.12 13.59 -9.98
CA MET A 11 12.11 14.57 -9.59
C MET A 11 12.74 15.67 -8.74
N THR A 12 12.05 16.80 -8.64
CA THR A 12 12.45 17.90 -7.75
C THR A 12 12.20 17.54 -6.29
N ARG A 13 12.86 18.26 -5.37
CA ARG A 13 12.66 18.09 -3.92
C ARG A 13 11.20 18.30 -3.49
N ALA A 14 10.47 19.19 -4.16
CA ALA A 14 9.07 19.47 -3.85
C ALA A 14 8.15 18.33 -4.29
N GLU A 15 8.37 17.79 -5.49
CA GLU A 15 7.62 16.62 -6.00
C GLU A 15 7.85 15.39 -5.13
N ALA A 16 9.10 15.15 -4.69
CA ALA A 16 9.40 14.05 -3.76
C ALA A 16 8.66 14.20 -2.42
N ALA A 17 8.60 15.42 -1.87
CA ALA A 17 7.89 15.68 -0.62
C ALA A 17 6.38 15.49 -0.75
N ASP A 18 5.79 15.92 -1.88
CA ASP A 18 4.37 15.71 -2.15
C ASP A 18 4.05 14.22 -2.31
N TRP A 19 4.88 13.49 -3.06
CA TRP A 19 4.75 12.05 -3.24
C TRP A 19 4.80 11.29 -1.91
N LEU A 20 5.80 11.59 -1.06
CA LEU A 20 5.91 11.00 0.29
C LEU A 20 4.70 11.35 1.17
N SER A 21 4.18 12.58 1.05
CA SER A 21 2.99 13.01 1.80
C SER A 21 1.73 12.28 1.34
N SER A 22 1.60 12.00 0.04
CA SER A 22 0.52 11.20 -0.52
C SER A 22 0.59 9.76 -0.01
N LEU A 23 1.77 9.14 -0.06
CA LEU A 23 1.99 7.80 0.49
C LEU A 23 1.65 7.74 2.00
N ALA A 24 2.09 8.73 2.78
CA ALA A 24 1.81 8.81 4.20
C ALA A 24 0.30 8.85 4.51
N ARG A 25 -0.49 9.59 3.70
CA ARG A 25 -1.95 9.64 3.86
C ARG A 25 -2.60 8.28 3.59
N VAL A 26 -2.14 7.57 2.56
CA VAL A 26 -2.66 6.24 2.23
C VAL A 26 -2.32 5.21 3.31
N LEU A 27 -1.09 5.24 3.84
CA LEU A 27 -0.70 4.38 4.97
C LEU A 27 -1.58 4.64 6.20
N ALA A 28 -1.80 5.91 6.55
CA ALA A 28 -2.64 6.29 7.69
C ALA A 28 -4.12 5.89 7.53
N ALA A 29 -4.62 5.84 6.30
CA ALA A 29 -5.99 5.40 6.00
C ALA A 29 -6.15 3.87 5.97
N GLY A 30 -5.08 3.09 6.11
CA GLY A 30 -5.09 1.63 5.96
C GLY A 30 -5.15 1.16 4.50
N GLY A 31 -4.99 2.07 3.54
CA GLY A 31 -5.06 1.78 2.12
C GLY A 31 -5.76 2.86 1.31
N GLY A 32 -5.79 2.67 -0.01
CA GLY A 32 -6.32 3.63 -0.97
C GLY A 32 -5.56 3.61 -2.30
N GLU A 33 -5.83 4.58 -3.16
CA GLU A 33 -5.08 4.79 -4.38
C GLU A 33 -3.89 5.71 -4.13
N VAL A 34 -2.70 5.29 -4.58
CA VAL A 34 -1.48 6.09 -4.58
C VAL A 34 -0.88 6.09 -5.98
N GLU A 35 -0.32 7.21 -6.41
CA GLU A 35 0.47 7.26 -7.64
C GLU A 35 1.89 6.80 -7.34
N ILE A 36 2.34 5.73 -8.01
CA ILE A 36 3.70 5.21 -7.92
C ILE A 36 4.29 5.30 -9.32
N ALA A 37 5.27 6.20 -9.49
CA ALA A 37 5.97 6.43 -10.75
C ALA A 37 5.04 6.69 -11.95
N GLY A 38 4.06 7.58 -11.77
CA GLY A 38 3.10 7.96 -12.82
C GLY A 38 2.01 6.93 -13.09
N GLN A 39 1.89 5.88 -12.28
CA GLN A 39 0.82 4.88 -12.37
C GLN A 39 0.01 4.85 -11.07
N GLN A 40 -1.31 4.93 -11.17
CA GLN A 40 -2.17 4.70 -10.02
C GLN A 40 -2.13 3.22 -9.61
N ALA A 41 -1.84 2.98 -8.33
CA ALA A 41 -1.84 1.66 -7.72
C ALA A 41 -2.77 1.66 -6.50
N GLY A 42 -3.68 0.68 -6.43
CA GLY A 42 -4.48 0.43 -5.24
C GLY A 42 -3.65 -0.33 -4.20
N LEU A 43 -3.54 0.21 -2.99
CA LEU A 43 -2.81 -0.37 -1.88
C LEU A 43 -3.76 -0.70 -0.72
N ARG A 44 -3.63 -1.89 -0.14
CA ARG A 44 -4.25 -2.27 1.14
C ARG A 44 -3.15 -2.50 2.16
N VAL A 45 -3.26 -1.85 3.32
CA VAL A 45 -2.20 -1.81 4.33
C VAL A 45 -2.76 -2.41 5.62
N ALA A 46 -1.99 -3.31 6.24
CA ALA A 46 -2.37 -3.86 7.54
C ALA A 46 -2.23 -2.81 8.65
N ASP A 47 -2.99 -2.96 9.74
CA ASP A 47 -2.92 -2.08 10.92
C ASP A 47 -1.50 -2.04 11.53
N GLN A 48 -0.80 -3.18 11.50
CA GLN A 48 0.59 -3.28 11.91
C GLN A 48 1.49 -3.61 10.71
N ILE A 49 2.52 -2.79 10.51
CA ILE A 49 3.53 -2.97 9.45
C ILE A 49 4.94 -2.98 10.04
N SER A 50 5.87 -3.64 9.37
CA SER A 50 7.31 -3.52 9.66
C SER A 50 7.91 -2.47 8.74
N ALA A 51 8.71 -1.56 9.29
CA ALA A 51 9.37 -0.49 8.56
C ALA A 51 10.89 -0.59 8.73
N LYS A 52 11.63 -0.41 7.64
CA LYS A 52 13.09 -0.28 7.62
C LYS A 52 13.46 0.99 6.88
N ILE A 53 14.35 1.77 7.46
CA ILE A 53 14.91 2.98 6.85
C ILE A 53 16.42 2.83 6.84
N GLU A 54 17.02 2.95 5.67
CA GLU A 54 18.47 2.94 5.49
C GLU A 54 18.89 4.27 4.85
N THR A 55 19.98 4.84 5.37
CA THR A 55 20.54 6.09 4.86
C THR A 55 22.01 5.86 4.56
N GLU A 56 22.40 6.07 3.31
CA GLU A 56 23.78 5.99 2.86
C GLU A 56 24.25 7.39 2.43
N THR A 57 25.52 7.69 2.67
CA THR A 57 26.10 8.98 2.34
C THR A 57 27.53 8.76 1.91
N ASP A 58 27.80 9.12 0.66
CA ASP A 58 29.11 9.11 0.02
C ASP A 58 29.56 10.55 -0.29
N ALA A 59 30.73 10.69 -0.93
CA ALA A 59 31.31 12.00 -1.24
C ALA A 59 30.43 12.86 -2.17
N ASP A 60 29.65 12.22 -3.04
CA ASP A 60 28.90 12.88 -4.12
C ASP A 60 27.40 12.55 -4.11
N GLU A 61 26.95 11.62 -3.26
CA GLU A 61 25.57 11.13 -3.25
C GLU A 61 25.05 10.88 -1.83
N HIS A 62 23.77 11.22 -1.62
CA HIS A 62 23.01 10.83 -0.44
C HIS A 62 21.84 9.97 -0.89
N GLU A 63 21.72 8.77 -0.33
CA GLU A 63 20.64 7.84 -0.63
C GLU A 63 19.83 7.52 0.63
N ILE A 64 18.51 7.48 0.47
CA ILE A 64 17.57 7.07 1.51
C ILE A 64 16.67 6.00 0.91
N GLU A 65 16.71 4.81 1.50
CA GLU A 65 15.79 3.73 1.18
C GLU A 65 14.76 3.57 2.31
N ILE A 66 13.49 3.47 1.94
CA ILE A 66 12.38 3.23 2.86
C ILE A 66 11.66 1.97 2.40
N GLU A 67 11.65 0.94 3.24
CA GLU A 67 10.95 -0.31 2.98
C GLU A 67 9.86 -0.54 4.02
N PHE A 68 8.66 -0.88 3.54
CA PHE A 68 7.54 -1.32 4.36
C PHE A 68 7.14 -2.73 3.97
N SER A 69 6.89 -3.59 4.96
CA SER A 69 6.45 -4.96 4.73
C SER A 69 5.33 -5.33 5.70
N TRP A 70 4.33 -6.03 5.17
CA TRP A 70 3.21 -6.57 5.92
C TRP A 70 2.63 -7.80 5.23
N THR A 71 1.86 -8.60 5.97
CA THR A 71 1.12 -9.72 5.41
C THR A 71 -0.24 -9.24 4.94
N VAL A 72 -0.58 -9.53 3.69
CA VAL A 72 -1.93 -9.28 3.15
C VAL A 72 -2.79 -10.47 3.54
N THR A 73 -3.41 -10.43 4.72
CA THR A 73 -4.43 -11.43 5.07
C THR A 73 -5.66 -11.15 4.19
N PRO A 74 -6.18 -12.14 3.44
CA PRO A 74 -7.48 -11.96 2.81
C PRO A 74 -8.51 -11.71 3.92
N SER A 75 -9.16 -10.55 3.91
CA SER A 75 -10.27 -10.28 4.81
C SER A 75 -11.39 -11.31 4.53
N PRO A 76 -12.05 -11.89 5.54
CA PRO A 76 -13.13 -12.88 5.35
C PRO A 76 -14.42 -12.30 4.75
N GLU A 77 -14.42 -11.06 4.24
CA GLU A 77 -15.61 -10.37 3.73
C GLU A 77 -15.93 -10.74 2.26
N SER A 78 -15.83 -12.02 1.93
CA SER A 78 -16.40 -12.62 0.72
C SER A 78 -16.79 -14.07 0.99
N GLU A 79 -17.37 -14.35 2.15
CA GLU A 79 -18.37 -15.41 2.22
C GLU A 79 -19.72 -14.73 1.91
N PRO A 80 -20.42 -15.08 0.82
CA PRO A 80 -21.78 -14.63 0.67
C PRO A 80 -22.53 -15.13 1.90
N SER A 81 -23.05 -14.19 2.71
CA SER A 81 -24.02 -14.52 3.75
C SER A 81 -25.06 -15.44 3.10
N PRO A 82 -25.33 -16.65 3.63
CA PRO A 82 -26.36 -17.49 3.04
C PRO A 82 -27.63 -16.66 2.99
N GLU A 83 -28.14 -16.47 1.77
CA GLU A 83 -29.43 -15.88 1.49
C GLU A 83 -30.45 -16.60 2.39
N PRO A 84 -31.30 -15.89 3.16
CA PRO A 84 -32.25 -16.55 4.04
C PRO A 84 -33.13 -17.47 3.19
N GLU A 85 -33.05 -18.77 3.47
CA GLU A 85 -33.87 -19.79 2.83
C GLU A 85 -35.34 -19.36 2.94
N PRO A 86 -36.11 -19.32 1.83
CA PRO A 86 -37.48 -18.81 1.86
C PRO A 86 -38.31 -19.69 2.80
N GLU A 87 -38.93 -19.06 3.80
CA GLU A 87 -39.80 -19.75 4.75
C GLU A 87 -40.90 -20.54 4.01
N PRO A 88 -41.14 -21.81 4.38
CA PRO A 88 -42.17 -22.61 3.74
C PRO A 88 -43.56 -21.99 3.99
N PRO A 89 -44.49 -22.02 3.02
CA PRO A 89 -45.81 -21.47 3.20
C PRO A 89 -46.53 -22.19 4.35
N THR A 90 -47.07 -21.41 5.28
CA THR A 90 -47.89 -21.89 6.40
C THR A 90 -49.19 -22.52 5.84
N PRO A 91 -49.64 -23.68 6.38
CA PRO A 91 -50.78 -24.45 5.86
C PRO A 91 -52.15 -23.75 5.97
#